data_AF-A0A8J4R2A7-F1
#
_entry.id   AF-A0A8J4R2A7-F1
#
_cell.length_a   1.000
_cell.length_b   1.000
_cell.length_c   1.000
_cell.angle_alpha   90.00
_cell.angle_beta   90.00
_cell.angle_gamma   90.00
#
_symmetry.space_group_name_H-M   'P 1'
#
loop_
_entity.id
_entity.type
_entity.pdbx_description
1 polymer ?
#
loop_
_entity_poly.entity_id
_entity_poly.type
_entity_poly.pdbx_seq_one_letter_code
_entity_poly.pdbx_strand_id
1 'polypeptide(L)' 'MEVEVDEKELKAAGAEPLPDGRRGLRIHGWEIETRKLSILTSSNLQ' A
#
# COMPACT_ATOMS: atom_id res chain seq x y z
N MET A 1 1.25 -12.67 0.55
CA MET A 1 -0.16 -13.05 0.71
C MET A 1 -0.89 -12.33 -0.39
N GLU A 2 -1.37 -13.06 -1.41
CA GLU A 2 -2.34 -12.50 -2.36
C GLU A 2 -3.70 -12.66 -1.71
N VAL A 3 -4.15 -11.59 -1.07
CA VAL A 3 -5.56 -11.46 -0.69
C VAL A 3 -6.23 -10.88 -1.93
N GLU A 4 -7.20 -11.60 -2.49
CA GLU A 4 -8.05 -11.07 -3.55
C GLU A 4 -8.92 -9.99 -2.91
N VAL A 5 -8.61 -8.73 -3.18
CA VAL A 5 -9.35 -7.59 -2.65
C VAL A 5 -10.27 -7.10 -3.75
N ASP A 6 -11.59 -7.15 -3.52
CA ASP A 6 -12.57 -6.61 -4.47
C ASP A 6 -12.52 -5.08 -4.43
N GLU A 7 -12.08 -4.49 -5.55
CA GLU A 7 -12.04 -3.04 -5.74
C GLU A 7 -13.41 -2.38 -5.53
N LYS A 8 -14.51 -3.10 -5.78
CA LYS A 8 -15.87 -2.59 -5.56
C LYS A 8 -16.18 -2.43 -4.07
N GLU A 9 -15.77 -3.38 -3.24
CA GLU A 9 -15.97 -3.32 -1.79
C GLU A 9 -15.16 -2.16 -1.19
N LEU A 10 -13.90 -2.02 -1.59
CA LEU A 10 -13.05 -0.90 -1.17
C LEU A 10 -13.67 0.46 -1.53
N LYS A 11 -14.14 0.60 -2.77
CA LYS A 11 -14.78 1.83 -3.23
C LYS A 11 -16.08 2.11 -2.48
N ALA A 12 -16.88 1.08 -2.18
CA ALA A 12 -18.10 1.22 -1.38
C ALA A 12 -17.82 1.68 0.06
N ALA A 13 -16.68 1.28 0.62
CA ALA A 13 -16.20 1.75 1.91
C ALA A 13 -15.61 3.18 1.88
N GLY A 14 -15.56 3.83 0.71
CA GLY A 14 -14.98 5.16 0.54
C GLY A 14 -13.45 5.15 0.50
N ALA A 15 -12.84 4.01 0.13
CA ALA A 15 -11.41 3.95 -0.12
C ALA A 15 -11.07 4.56 -1.49
N GLU A 16 -10.06 5.42 -1.51
CA GLU A 16 -9.52 6.05 -2.71
C GLU A 16 -8.04 5.65 -2.88
N PRO A 17 -7.53 5.48 -4.11
CA PRO A 17 -6.10 5.26 -4.34
C PRO A 17 -5.25 6.41 -3.79
N LEU A 18 -4.05 6.10 -3.27
CA LEU A 18 -3.09 7.13 -2.92
C LEU A 18 -2.55 7.85 -4.16
N PRO A 19 -2.18 9.16 -4.05
CA PRO A 19 -1.55 9.88 -5.15
C PRO A 19 -0.14 9.35 -5.46
N ASP A 20 0.43 9.79 -6.58
CA ASP A 20 1.83 9.61 -6.96
C ASP A 20 2.28 8.15 -7.22
N GLY A 21 1.34 7.26 -7.53
CA GLY A 21 1.65 5.85 -7.83
C GLY A 21 2.05 5.02 -6.61
N ARG A 22 1.80 5.54 -5.41
CA ARG A 22 1.97 4.81 -4.15
C ARG A 22 0.99 3.63 -4.09
N ARG A 23 1.46 2.49 -3.57
CA ARG A 23 0.62 1.29 -3.40
C ARG A 23 -0.11 1.37 -2.06
N GLY A 24 -1.34 1.86 -2.10
CA GLY A 24 -2.16 1.99 -0.90
C GLY A 24 -3.47 2.72 -1.16
N LEU A 25 -4.21 2.94 -0.08
CA LEU A 25 -5.53 3.56 -0.10
C LEU A 25 -5.64 4.63 0.99
N ARG A 26 -6.47 5.64 0.72
CA ARG A 26 -6.97 6.59 1.70
C ARG A 26 -8.42 6.25 2.03
N ILE A 27 -8.75 6.13 3.30
CA ILE A 27 -10.12 5.88 3.77
C ILE A 27 -10.40 6.70 5.03
N HIS A 28 -11.50 7.47 5.03
CA HIS A 28 -11.92 8.30 6.18
C HIS A 28 -10.82 9.18 6.80
N GLY A 29 -9.91 9.73 5.98
CA GLY A 29 -8.82 10.59 6.44
C GLY A 29 -7.55 9.86 6.89
N TRP A 30 -7.55 8.53 6.88
CA TRP A 30 -6.37 7.70 7.10
C TRP A 30 -5.73 7.28 5.79
N GLU A 31 -4.40 7.27 5.72
CA GLU A 31 -3.64 6.70 4.61
C GLU A 31 -3.03 5.36 5.05
N ILE A 32 -3.28 4.31 4.25
CA ILE A 32 -2.73 2.97 4.46
C ILE A 32 -1.86 2.65 3.24
N GLU A 33 -0.55 2.51 3.46
CA GLU A 33 0.40 2.19 2.41
C GLU A 33 1.06 0.84 2.65
N THR A 34 1.27 0.09 1.56
CA THR A 34 2.00 -1.17 1.57
C THR A 34 3.25 -1.04 0.71
N ARG A 35 4.41 -1.38 1.28
CA ARG A 35 5.69 -1.40 0.55
C ARG A 35 6.37 -2.73 0.77
N LYS A 36 6.71 -3.41 -0.34
CA LYS A 36 7.61 -4.56 -0.32
C LYS A 36 9.02 -4.04 -0.60
N LEU A 37 9.82 -3.95 0.45
CA LEU A 37 11.22 -3.53 0.37
C LEU A 37 12.13 -4.72 0.73
N SER A 38 13.34 -4.72 0.18
CA SER A 38 14.38 -5.65 0.63
C SER A 38 14.76 -5.34 2.08
N ILE A 39 15.21 -6.35 2.81
CA ILE A 39 15.85 -6.14 4.11
C ILE A 39 17.08 -5.27 3.86
N LEU A 40 17.22 -4.19 4.64
CA LEU A 40 18.39 -3.33 4.57
C LEU A 40 19.63 -4.16 4.94
N THR A 41 20.57 -4.30 4.02
CA THR A 41 21.85 -4.95 4.30
C THR A 41 22.82 -3.94 4.92
N SER A 42 23.78 -4.42 5.71
CA SER A 42 24.85 -3.57 6.21
C SER A 42 25.71 -3.04 5.04
N SER A 43 26.30 -1.86 5.21
CA SER A 43 27.10 -1.19 4.17
C SER A 43 28.48 -1.83 3.92
N ASN A 44 28.82 -2.95 4.56
CA ASN A 44 30.12 -3.63 4.44
C ASN A 44 30.20 -4.56 3.21
N LEU A 45 29.59 -4.17 2.10
CA LEU A 45 29.85 -4.78 0.80
C LEU A 45 31.07 -4.07 0.18
N GLN A 46 32.27 -4.44 0.64
CA GLN A 46 33.55 -4.22 -0.07
C GLN A 46 34.34 -5.53 -0.08
#